data_AF-A0A0H1UU16-F1
#
_entry.id   AF-A0A0H1UU16-F1
#
_cell.length_a   1.000
_cell.length_b   1.000
_cell.length_c   1.000
_cell.angle_alpha   90.00
_cell.angle_beta   90.00
_cell.angle_gamma   90.00
#
_symmetry.space_group_name_H-M   'P 1'
#
loop_
_entity.id
_entity.type
_entity.pdbx_description
1 polymer ?
#
loop_
_entity_poly.entity_id
_entity_poly.type
_entity_poly.pdbx_seq_one_letter_code
_entity_poly.pdbx_strand_id
1 'polypeptide(L)' 'MQIVMLDKSKPYILLMEVLFSKTKMLLNHFHIVQHMNHALQLTMFKNFETRFEHAKREDELRLLSCLAINHPLQLIMRQ' A
#
# COMPACT_ATOMS: atom_id res chain seq x y z
N MET A 1 -18.04 -37.57 -6.20
CA MET A 1 -16.93 -36.84 -5.53
C MET A 1 -17.38 -35.40 -5.34
N GLN A 2 -17.60 -34.96 -4.10
CA GLN A 2 -17.90 -33.55 -3.81
C GLN A 2 -16.57 -32.80 -3.60
N ILE A 3 -16.51 -31.58 -4.14
CA ILE A 3 -15.38 -30.66 -3.97
C ILE A 3 -15.97 -29.39 -3.39
N VAL A 4 -15.38 -28.91 -2.29
CA VAL A 4 -15.77 -27.63 -1.69
C VAL A 4 -14.58 -26.67 -1.87
N MET A 5 -14.85 -25.53 -2.50
CA MET A 5 -13.88 -24.44 -2.60
C MET A 5 -14.14 -23.46 -1.48
N LEU A 6 -13.10 -23.19 -0.69
CA LEU A 6 -13.15 -22.25 0.42
C LEU A 6 -11.96 -21.31 0.35
N ASP A 7 -12.18 -20.10 0.85
CA ASP A 7 -11.11 -19.18 1.16
C ASP A 7 -10.38 -19.64 2.43
N LYS A 8 -9.08 -19.37 2.52
CA LYS A 8 -8.19 -19.86 3.59
C LYS A 8 -8.32 -19.00 4.84
N SER A 9 -9.54 -18.87 5.35
CA SER A 9 -9.79 -18.33 6.68
C SER A 9 -9.67 -19.48 7.70
N LYS A 10 -8.74 -19.35 8.65
CA LYS A 10 -8.50 -20.32 9.74
C LYS A 10 -9.79 -20.89 10.38
N PRO A 11 -10.80 -20.07 10.72
CA PRO A 11 -12.03 -20.60 11.33
C PRO A 11 -12.87 -21.45 10.38
N TYR A 12 -12.88 -21.18 9.07
CA TYR A 12 -13.70 -21.96 8.13
C TYR A 12 -13.10 -23.32 7.79
N ILE A 13 -11.77 -23.48 7.85
CA ILE A 13 -11.12 -24.77 7.58
C ILE A 13 -11.51 -25.80 8.63
N LEU A 14 -11.40 -25.44 9.91
CA LEU A 14 -11.78 -26.31 11.03
C LEU A 14 -13.26 -26.71 10.98
N LEU A 15 -14.13 -25.75 10.67
CA LEU A 15 -15.57 -26.01 10.54
C LEU A 15 -15.88 -26.97 9.39
N MET A 16 -15.14 -26.85 8.28
CA MET A 16 -15.36 -27.65 7.07
C MET A 16 -14.81 -29.07 7.21
N GLU A 17 -13.70 -29.26 7.94
CA GLU A 17 -13.21 -30.59 8.31
C GLU A 17 -14.23 -31.37 9.16
N VAL A 18 -14.93 -30.67 10.07
CA VAL A 18 -15.98 -31.26 10.91
C VAL A 18 -17.24 -31.58 10.11
N LEU A 19 -17.72 -30.65 9.28
CA LEU A 19 -18.96 -30.80 8.53
C LEU A 19 -18.82 -31.73 7.31
N PHE A 20 -17.64 -31.80 6.71
CA PHE A 20 -17.42 -32.41 5.40
C PHE A 20 -16.19 -33.32 5.37
N SER A 21 -16.05 -34.20 6.36
CA SER A 21 -14.90 -35.11 6.59
C SER A 21 -14.48 -36.01 5.41
N LYS A 22 -15.33 -36.21 4.40
CA LYS A 22 -15.05 -37.01 3.19
C LYS A 22 -14.74 -36.19 1.94
N THR A 23 -14.62 -34.88 2.07
CA THR A 23 -14.66 -33.96 0.93
C THR A 23 -13.27 -33.38 0.68
N LYS A 24 -12.82 -33.38 -0.58
CA LYS A 24 -11.55 -32.73 -0.93
C LYS A 24 -11.76 -31.22 -0.89
N MET A 25 -11.14 -30.56 0.08
CA MET A 25 -11.05 -29.10 0.12
C MET A 25 -10.03 -28.65 -0.91
N LEU A 26 -10.47 -27.84 -1.87
CA LEU A 26 -9.58 -27.20 -2.83
C LEU A 26 -9.40 -25.74 -2.45
N LEU A 27 -8.14 -25.31 -2.39
CA LEU A 27 -7.81 -23.93 -2.14
C LEU A 27 -8.24 -23.10 -3.34
N ASN A 28 -9.06 -22.08 -3.13
CA ASN A 28 -9.46 -21.21 -4.21
C ASN A 28 -8.28 -20.32 -4.63
N HIS A 29 -7.56 -20.73 -5.70
CA HIS A 29 -6.44 -19.97 -6.25
C HIS A 29 -6.81 -18.53 -6.61
N PHE A 30 -8.09 -18.26 -6.90
CA PHE A 30 -8.58 -16.91 -7.19
C PHE A 30 -8.40 -15.96 -6.00
N HIS A 31 -8.65 -16.42 -4.77
CA HIS A 31 -8.50 -15.57 -3.57
C HIS A 31 -7.04 -15.26 -3.27
N ILE A 32 -6.12 -16.19 -3.53
CA ILE A 32 -4.68 -15.96 -3.37
C ILE A 32 -4.22 -14.84 -4.31
N VAL A 33 -4.61 -14.93 -5.59
CA VAL A 33 -4.29 -13.90 -6.59
C VAL A 33 -4.92 -12.56 -6.22
N GLN A 34 -6.16 -12.57 -5.72
CA GLN A 34 -6.84 -11.35 -5.26
C GLN A 34 -6.13 -10.70 -4.07
N HIS A 35 -5.72 -11.47 -3.06
CA HIS A 35 -4.97 -10.96 -1.91
C HIS A 35 -3.60 -10.40 -2.31
N MET A 36 -2.87 -11.08 -3.20
CA MET A 36 -1.60 -10.59 -3.73
C MET A 36 -1.78 -9.28 -4.49
N ASN A 37 -2.78 -9.19 -5.37
CA ASN A 37 -3.08 -7.98 -6.12
C ASN A 37 -3.44 -6.81 -5.21
N HIS A 38 -4.26 -7.06 -4.18
CA HIS A 38 -4.63 -6.03 -3.21
C HIS A 38 -3.41 -5.52 -2.42
N ALA A 39 -2.53 -6.42 -1.97
CA ALA A 39 -1.30 -6.05 -1.27
C ALA A 39 -0.34 -5.25 -2.16
N LEU A 40 -0.21 -5.63 -3.43
CA LEU A 40 0.56 -4.90 -4.43
C LEU A 40 0.00 -3.49 -4.65
N GLN A 41 -1.32 -3.35 -4.83
CA GLN A 41 -1.98 -2.05 -5.00
C GLN A 41 -1.78 -1.12 -3.80
N LEU A 42 -1.93 -1.63 -2.58
CA LEU A 42 -1.66 -0.87 -1.35
C LEU A 42 -0.21 -0.38 -1.29
N THR A 43 0.74 -1.24 -1.66
CA THR A 43 2.16 -0.89 -1.69
C THR A 43 2.45 0.19 -2.73
N MET A 44 1.87 0.06 -3.92
CA MET A 44 1.99 1.08 -4.98
C MET A 44 1.39 2.42 -4.55
N PHE A 45 0.22 2.42 -3.91
CA PHE A 45 -0.42 3.64 -3.43
C PHE A 45 0.43 4.35 -2.37
N LYS A 46 0.97 3.61 -1.40
CA LYS A 46 1.86 4.16 -0.37
C LYS A 46 3.15 4.73 -0.97
N ASN A 47 3.71 4.06 -2.00
CA ASN A 47 4.88 4.57 -2.72
C ASN A 47 4.56 5.85 -3.52
N PHE A 48 3.36 5.95 -4.08
CA PHE A 48 2.91 7.16 -4.74
C PHE A 48 2.77 8.33 -3.76
N GLU A 49 2.08 8.11 -2.63
CA GLU A 49 1.87 9.12 -1.59
C GLU A 49 3.20 9.65 -1.03
N THR A 50 4.15 8.75 -0.74
CA THR A 50 5.48 9.15 -0.27
C THR A 50 6.27 9.96 -1.30
N ARG A 51 6.16 9.63 -2.60
CA ARG A 51 6.79 10.40 -3.68
C ARG A 51 6.14 11.76 -3.87
N PHE A 52 4.81 11.83 -3.76
CA PHE A 52 4.07 13.08 -3.85
C PHE A 52 4.48 14.06 -2.74
N GLU A 53 4.57 13.58 -1.50
CA GLU A 53 5.03 14.41 -0.37
C GLU A 53 6.49 14.86 -0.52
N HIS A 54 7.36 14.02 -1.09
CA HIS A 54 8.72 14.42 -1.41
C HIS A 54 8.77 15.51 -2.49
N ALA A 55 8.00 15.36 -3.56
CA ALA A 55 7.93 16.36 -4.63
C ALA A 55 7.45 17.72 -4.10
N LYS A 56 6.42 17.73 -3.26
CA LYS A 56 5.92 18.94 -2.61
C LYS A 56 7.00 19.65 -1.78
N ARG A 57 7.74 18.90 -0.96
CA ARG A 57 8.87 19.45 -0.17
C ARG A 57 9.98 20.00 -1.06
N GLU A 58 10.27 19.32 -2.17
CA GLU A 58 11.28 19.80 -3.12
C GLU A 58 10.86 21.12 -3.77
N ASP A 59 9.59 21.25 -4.17
CA ASP A 59 9.05 22.49 -4.73
C ASP A 59 9.07 23.65 -3.71
N GLU A 60 8.72 23.38 -2.45
CA GLU A 60 8.85 24.35 -1.36
C GLU A 60 10.31 24.82 -1.17
N LEU A 61 11.27 23.89 -1.18
CA LEU A 61 12.69 24.21 -1.08
C LEU A 61 13.20 25.00 -2.29
N ARG A 62 12.73 24.67 -3.51
CA ARG A 62 13.05 25.42 -4.72
C ARG A 62 12.53 26.85 -4.64
N LEU A 63 11.29 27.06 -4.19
CA LEU A 63 10.70 28.39 -3.98
C LEU A 63 11.50 29.20 -2.95
N LEU A 64 11.87 28.60 -1.82
CA LEU A 64 12.70 29.24 -0.80
C LEU A 64 14.08 29.64 -1.35
N SER A 65 14.71 28.76 -2.14
CA SER A 65 15.97 29.07 -2.81
C SER A 65 15.84 30.24 -3.77
N CYS A 66 14.79 30.27 -4.60
CA CYS A 66 14.51 31.39 -5.50
C CYS A 66 14.29 32.70 -4.74
N LEU A 67 13.58 32.68 -3.61
CA LEU A 67 13.38 33.87 -2.76
C LEU A 67 14.70 34.33 -2.13
N ALA A 68 15.54 33.41 -1.65
CA ALA A 68 16.84 33.73 -1.05
C ALA A 68 17.81 34.34 -2.09
N ILE A 69 17.81 33.82 -3.32
CA ILE A 69 18.67 34.33 -4.41
C ILE A 69 18.18 35.69 -4.92
N ASN A 70 16.86 35.91 -4.99
CA ASN A 70 16.28 37.18 -5.43
C ASN A 70 16.29 38.26 -4.33
N HIS A 71 16.68 37.94 -3.09
CA HIS A 71 16.74 38.87 -1.97
C HIS A 71 18.14 38.98 -1.32
N PRO A 72 19.22 39.29 -2.07
CA PRO A 72 20.57 39.29 -1.51
C PRO A 72 20.91 40.47 -0.56
N LEU A 73 19.96 41.36 -0.24
CA LEU A 73 20.29 42.67 0.38
C LEU A 73 19.43 43.10 1.59
N GLN A 74 18.99 42.21 2.47
CA GLN A 74 18.38 42.66 3.76
C GLN A 74 18.97 42.06 5.04
N LEU A 75 20.04 41.26 4.95
CA LEU A 75 20.76 40.78 6.14
C LEU A 75 22.06 41.55 6.44
N ILE A 76 22.37 42.59 5.67
CA ILE A 76 23.43 43.55 5.98
C ILE A 76 22.75 44.91 6.12
N MET A 77 22.89 45.55 7.29
CA MET A 77 22.30 46.84 7.69
C MET A 77 20.91 46.79 8.35
N ARG A 78 20.81 46.14 9.51
CA ARG A 78 20.34 46.89 10.69
C ARG A 78 21.50 46.96 11.69
N GLN A 79 21.69 48.17 12.18
CA GLN A 79 22.88 48.73 12.83
C GLN A 79 23.40 47.94 14.02
#